data_AF-A9KI59-F1
#
_entry.id   AF-A9KI59-F1
#
_cell.length_a   1.000
_cell.length_b   1.000
_cell.length_c   1.000
_cell.angle_alpha   90.00
_cell.angle_beta   90.00
_cell.angle_gamma   90.00
#
_symmetry.space_group_name_H-M   'P 1'
#
loop_
_entity.id
_entity.type
_entity.pdbx_description
1 polymer ?
#
loop_
_entity_poly.entity_id
_entity_poly.type
_entity_poly.pdbx_seq_one_letter_code
_entity_poly.pdbx_strand_id
1 'polypeptide(L)'
;MVWTMDIYNNLLNLTIGIIGGIFSSIIVSRIFLITADYKEQIQRVQTHVEVLYCLSGYLYCSKVMMKEAKEISLAQKEKLILILEEEKTRFSQMIFDDLEKELHKIAIDMNDFIEGFKINKMNEQYIKNSRDELDGIIYRFTIYKNDSRIKMRKLLIRDNVLRILLFVFIVIIILTIVSR
;
A
#
# COMPACT_ATOMS: atom_id res chain seq x y z
N MET A 1 54.91 27.59 0.76
CA MET A 1 54.44 26.26 0.31
C MET A 1 53.52 25.57 1.33
N VAL A 2 53.66 25.83 2.64
CA VAL A 2 52.76 25.29 3.69
C VAL A 2 51.35 25.92 3.65
N TRP A 3 51.26 27.25 3.55
CA TRP A 3 49.96 27.98 3.51
C TRP A 3 49.04 27.61 2.33
N THR A 4 49.60 27.28 1.17
CA THR A 4 48.84 26.85 -0.01
C THR A 4 48.25 25.45 0.15
N MET A 5 48.92 24.58 0.92
CA MET A 5 48.44 23.23 1.24
C MET A 5 47.23 23.27 2.19
N ASP A 6 47.26 24.16 3.20
CA ASP A 6 46.16 24.30 4.18
C ASP A 6 44.90 24.91 3.56
N ILE A 7 45.04 25.90 2.69
CA ILE A 7 43.89 26.49 1.96
C ILE A 7 43.27 25.44 1.02
N TYR A 8 44.11 24.65 0.32
CA TYR A 8 43.63 23.57 -0.54
C TYR A 8 42.88 22.50 0.26
N ASN A 9 43.44 22.03 1.37
CA ASN A 9 42.80 21.03 2.23
C ASN A 9 41.47 21.55 2.82
N ASN A 10 41.42 22.83 3.23
CA ASN A 10 40.19 23.44 3.74
C ASN A 10 39.11 23.58 2.65
N LEU A 11 39.49 24.00 1.45
CA LEU A 11 38.57 24.08 0.31
C LEU A 11 38.09 22.69 -0.13
N LEU A 12 38.96 21.69 -0.08
CA LEU A 12 38.64 20.30 -0.41
C LEU A 12 37.67 19.71 0.63
N ASN A 13 37.92 19.91 1.92
CA ASN A 13 37.02 19.49 2.99
C ASN A 13 35.65 20.20 2.91
N LEU A 14 35.63 21.50 2.61
CA LEU A 14 34.39 22.24 2.39
C LEU A 14 33.61 21.69 1.19
N THR A 15 34.31 21.43 0.07
CA THR A 15 33.71 20.87 -1.15
C THR A 15 33.13 19.48 -0.89
N ILE A 16 33.86 18.61 -0.19
CA ILE A 16 33.38 17.29 0.23
C ILE A 16 32.15 17.42 1.14
N GLY A 17 32.15 18.37 2.07
CA GLY A 17 31.01 18.63 2.95
C GLY A 17 29.75 19.04 2.20
N ILE A 18 29.88 19.96 1.24
CA ILE A 18 28.75 20.43 0.41
C ILE A 18 28.22 19.28 -0.46
N ILE A 19 29.10 18.55 -1.14
CA ILE A 19 28.72 17.40 -1.96
C ILE A 19 28.01 16.35 -1.09
N GLY A 20 28.60 15.99 0.06
CA GLY A 20 28.02 15.05 1.00
C GLY A 20 26.62 15.46 1.46
N GLY A 21 26.42 16.74 1.78
CA GLY A 21 25.11 17.29 2.16
C GLY A 21 24.06 17.21 1.05
N ILE A 22 24.44 17.46 -0.20
CA ILE A 22 23.55 17.31 -1.36
C ILE A 22 23.15 15.85 -1.55
N PHE A 23 24.12 14.93 -1.56
CA PHE A 23 23.87 13.50 -1.71
C PHE A 23 22.97 12.95 -0.60
N SER A 24 23.23 13.30 0.67
CA SER A 24 22.38 12.87 1.79
C SER A 24 20.96 13.41 1.67
N SER A 25 20.81 14.66 1.23
CA SER A 25 19.49 15.29 1.06
C SER A 25 18.65 14.60 -0.02
N ILE A 26 19.26 14.23 -1.14
CA ILE A 26 18.59 13.49 -2.23
C ILE A 26 18.15 12.10 -1.74
N ILE A 27 19.03 11.38 -1.04
CA ILE A 27 18.71 10.03 -0.51
C ILE A 27 17.53 10.11 0.45
N VAL A 28 17.59 11.02 1.44
CA VAL A 28 16.51 11.19 2.43
C VAL A 28 15.21 11.60 1.75
N SER A 29 15.25 12.54 0.81
CA SER A 29 14.08 12.97 0.05
C SER A 29 13.44 11.80 -0.72
N ARG A 30 14.25 10.98 -1.41
CA ARG A 30 13.75 9.84 -2.18
C ARG A 30 13.12 8.76 -1.29
N ILE A 31 13.75 8.46 -0.14
CA ILE A 31 13.20 7.53 0.84
C ILE A 31 11.85 8.05 1.36
N PHE A 32 11.77 9.35 1.68
CA PHE A 32 10.53 9.96 2.17
C PHE A 32 9.41 9.87 1.13
N LEU A 33 9.68 10.23 -0.13
CA LEU A 33 8.70 10.14 -1.21
C LEU A 33 8.16 8.72 -1.40
N ILE A 34 9.04 7.72 -1.50
CA ILE A 34 8.64 6.30 -1.66
C ILE A 34 7.82 5.84 -0.44
N THR A 35 8.23 6.24 0.77
CA THR A 35 7.54 5.85 1.99
C THR A 35 6.16 6.51 2.09
N ALA A 36 6.05 7.78 1.72
CA ALA A 36 4.80 8.54 1.75
C ALA A 36 3.80 7.96 0.75
N ASP A 37 4.23 7.75 -0.50
CA ASP A 37 3.43 7.15 -1.56
C ASP A 37 2.94 5.74 -1.18
N TYR A 38 3.86 4.88 -0.71
CA TYR A 38 3.49 3.54 -0.27
C TYR A 38 2.48 3.53 0.89
N LYS A 39 2.61 4.47 1.84
CA LYS A 39 1.66 4.62 2.94
C LYS A 39 0.30 5.10 2.45
N GLU A 40 0.29 6.04 1.51
CA GLU A 40 -0.95 6.55 0.89
C GLU A 40 -1.68 5.43 0.16
N GLN A 41 -0.99 4.63 -0.65
CA GLN A 41 -1.57 3.48 -1.33
C GLN A 41 -2.24 2.50 -0.36
N ILE A 42 -1.56 2.13 0.74
CA ILE A 42 -2.15 1.29 1.79
C ILE A 42 -3.39 1.93 2.39
N GLN A 43 -3.34 3.24 2.66
CA GLN A 43 -4.45 3.97 3.24
C GLN A 43 -5.66 4.01 2.30
N ARG A 44 -5.45 4.20 0.99
CA ARG A 44 -6.55 4.15 0.01
C ARG A 44 -7.26 2.81 0.06
N VAL A 45 -6.53 1.69 -0.05
CA VAL A 45 -7.14 0.35 0.03
C VAL A 45 -7.76 0.06 1.40
N GLN A 46 -7.14 0.51 2.48
CA GLN A 46 -7.67 0.36 3.85
C GLN A 46 -9.10 0.91 3.96
N THR A 47 -9.39 2.07 3.37
CA THR A 47 -10.73 2.69 3.45
C THR A 47 -11.82 1.89 2.75
N HIS A 48 -11.45 1.03 1.79
CA HIS A 48 -12.36 0.09 1.14
C HIS A 48 -12.49 -1.19 1.97
N VAL A 49 -11.40 -1.68 2.56
CA VAL A 49 -11.41 -2.87 3.43
C VAL A 49 -12.32 -2.67 4.65
N GLU A 50 -12.38 -1.45 5.19
CA GLU A 50 -13.30 -1.10 6.28
C GLU A 50 -14.78 -1.29 5.90
N VAL A 51 -15.14 -1.02 4.64
CA VAL A 51 -16.49 -1.32 4.14
C VAL A 51 -16.71 -2.81 3.98
N LEU A 52 -15.70 -3.56 3.54
CA LEU A 52 -15.77 -5.02 3.49
C LEU A 52 -15.96 -5.65 4.88
N TYR A 53 -15.34 -5.10 5.93
CA TYR A 53 -15.62 -5.51 7.31
C TYR A 53 -17.08 -5.28 7.69
N CYS A 54 -17.63 -4.12 7.32
CA CYS A 54 -19.04 -3.80 7.52
C CYS A 54 -19.95 -4.80 6.79
N LEU A 55 -19.65 -5.09 5.52
CA LEU A 55 -20.38 -6.09 4.72
C LEU A 55 -20.29 -7.50 5.32
N SER A 56 -19.11 -7.95 5.74
CA SER A 56 -18.94 -9.25 6.41
C SER A 56 -19.78 -9.33 7.69
N GLY A 57 -19.81 -8.25 8.48
CA GLY A 57 -20.68 -8.12 9.65
C GLY A 57 -22.17 -8.18 9.29
N TYR A 58 -22.59 -7.48 8.23
CA TYR A 58 -23.95 -7.54 7.71
C TYR A 58 -24.35 -8.97 7.32
N LEU A 59 -23.51 -9.65 6.55
CA LEU A 59 -23.75 -11.03 6.11
C LEU A 59 -23.83 -12.00 7.30
N TYR A 60 -23.00 -11.80 8.33
CA TYR A 60 -23.10 -12.57 9.56
C TYR A 60 -24.46 -12.39 10.25
N CYS A 61 -24.89 -11.14 10.46
CA CYS A 61 -26.20 -10.83 11.05
C CYS A 61 -27.35 -11.39 10.21
N SER A 62 -27.28 -11.24 8.89
CA SER A 62 -28.26 -11.80 7.96
C SER A 62 -28.35 -13.32 8.05
N LYS A 63 -27.21 -14.02 8.19
CA LYS A 63 -27.20 -15.47 8.38
C LYS A 63 -27.87 -15.88 9.69
N VAL A 64 -27.59 -15.17 10.79
CA VAL A 64 -28.22 -15.45 12.09
C VAL A 64 -29.74 -15.25 12.00
N MET A 65 -30.19 -14.13 11.43
CA MET A 65 -31.62 -13.85 11.27
C MET A 65 -32.31 -14.83 10.32
N MET A 66 -31.66 -15.29 9.24
CA MET A 66 -32.23 -16.30 8.37
C MET A 66 -32.48 -17.63 9.07
N LYS A 67 -31.68 -18.01 10.08
CA LYS A 67 -31.94 -19.22 10.87
C LYS A 67 -33.24 -19.13 11.66
N GLU A 68 -33.64 -17.92 12.04
CA GLU A 68 -34.85 -17.67 12.84
C GLU A 68 -36.06 -17.37 11.94
N ALA A 69 -35.92 -16.45 10.98
CA ALA A 69 -37.00 -15.91 10.16
C ALA A 69 -37.14 -16.60 8.78
N LYS A 70 -36.23 -17.50 8.40
CA LYS A 70 -36.15 -18.19 7.08
C LYS A 70 -35.93 -17.28 5.86
N GLU A 71 -36.00 -15.96 6.02
CA GLU A 71 -35.75 -14.98 4.98
C GLU A 71 -35.10 -13.70 5.51
N ILE A 72 -34.61 -12.87 4.58
CA ILE A 72 -34.01 -11.57 4.88
C ILE A 72 -35.03 -10.50 4.56
N SER A 73 -35.22 -9.56 5.49
CA SER A 73 -36.22 -8.51 5.34
C SER A 73 -35.89 -7.58 4.18
N LEU A 74 -36.93 -6.97 3.60
CA LEU A 74 -36.78 -6.03 2.50
C LEU A 74 -35.87 -4.84 2.89
N ALA A 75 -36.08 -4.28 4.08
CA ALA A 75 -35.28 -3.17 4.61
C ALA A 75 -33.78 -3.50 4.72
N GLN A 76 -33.43 -4.76 5.04
CA GLN A 76 -32.02 -5.19 5.07
C GLN A 76 -31.43 -5.27 3.67
N LYS A 77 -32.19 -5.78 2.69
CA LYS A 77 -31.76 -5.83 1.30
C LYS A 77 -31.55 -4.42 0.75
N GLU A 78 -32.46 -3.50 1.02
CA GLU A 78 -32.33 -2.09 0.62
C GLU A 78 -31.08 -1.43 1.22
N LYS A 79 -30.82 -1.66 2.52
CA LYS A 79 -29.61 -1.14 3.16
C LYS A 79 -28.34 -1.72 2.54
N LEU A 80 -28.33 -3.01 2.20
CA LEU A 80 -27.19 -3.64 1.55
C LEU A 80 -26.97 -3.11 0.13
N ILE A 81 -28.05 -2.86 -0.63
CA ILE A 81 -27.99 -2.21 -1.95
C ILE A 81 -27.27 -0.87 -1.82
N LEU A 82 -27.71 -0.03 -0.87
CA LEU A 82 -27.12 1.30 -0.68
C LEU A 82 -25.61 1.22 -0.40
N ILE A 83 -25.19 0.36 0.53
CA ILE A 83 -23.76 0.18 0.86
C ILE A 83 -22.97 -0.28 -0.37
N LEU A 84 -23.50 -1.23 -1.14
CA LEU A 84 -22.82 -1.75 -2.33
C LEU A 84 -22.71 -0.71 -3.44
N GLU A 85 -23.77 0.07 -3.70
CA GLU A 85 -23.76 1.12 -4.72
C GLU A 85 -22.83 2.29 -4.36
N GLU A 86 -22.82 2.69 -3.07
CA GLU A 86 -21.84 3.65 -2.55
C GLU A 86 -20.41 3.15 -2.74
N GLU A 87 -20.15 1.88 -2.43
CA GLU A 87 -18.81 1.30 -2.53
C GLU A 87 -18.35 1.10 -3.97
N LYS A 88 -19.24 0.70 -4.89
CA LYS A 88 -18.96 0.68 -6.34
C LYS A 88 -18.54 2.05 -6.84
N THR A 89 -19.27 3.08 -6.44
CA THR A 89 -18.96 4.46 -6.82
C THR A 89 -17.56 4.84 -6.32
N ARG A 90 -17.22 4.50 -5.07
CA ARG A 90 -15.89 4.76 -4.52
C ARG A 90 -14.79 3.98 -5.24
N PHE A 91 -15.02 2.72 -5.58
CA PHE A 91 -14.06 1.91 -6.34
C PHE A 91 -13.83 2.45 -7.75
N SER A 92 -14.88 2.93 -8.44
CA SER A 92 -14.74 3.54 -9.77
C SER A 92 -13.86 4.80 -9.79
N GLN A 93 -13.74 5.48 -8.64
CA GLN A 93 -12.91 6.67 -8.45
C GLN A 93 -11.48 6.32 -8.01
N MET A 94 -11.22 5.07 -7.67
CA MET A 94 -9.91 4.62 -7.21
C MET A 94 -8.93 4.54 -8.37
N ILE A 95 -7.75 5.12 -8.18
CA ILE A 95 -6.63 4.94 -9.11
C ILE A 95 -5.95 3.62 -8.76
N PHE A 96 -6.02 2.64 -9.66
CA PHE A 96 -5.44 1.31 -9.46
C PHE A 96 -4.00 1.21 -9.98
N ASP A 97 -3.65 2.01 -10.99
CA ASP A 97 -2.42 1.86 -11.76
C ASP A 97 -1.13 2.15 -10.97
N ASP A 98 -1.24 2.93 -9.89
CA ASP A 98 -0.11 3.33 -9.06
C ASP A 98 0.07 2.42 -7.82
N LEU A 99 -0.82 1.44 -7.63
CA LEU A 99 -0.74 0.50 -6.52
C LEU A 99 0.42 -0.48 -6.71
N GLU A 100 1.11 -0.78 -5.60
CA GLU A 100 2.05 -1.90 -5.54
C GLU A 100 1.35 -3.20 -5.99
N LYS A 101 2.08 -4.05 -6.72
CA LYS A 101 1.53 -5.22 -7.43
C LYS A 101 0.63 -6.12 -6.59
N GLU A 102 1.00 -6.42 -5.35
CA GLU A 102 0.17 -7.28 -4.50
C GLU A 102 -1.04 -6.52 -3.94
N LEU A 103 -0.87 -5.24 -3.61
CA LEU A 103 -1.95 -4.38 -3.17
C LEU A 103 -3.00 -4.15 -4.28
N HIS A 104 -2.53 -4.00 -5.52
CA HIS A 104 -3.36 -3.91 -6.72
C HIS A 104 -4.23 -5.16 -6.90
N LYS A 105 -3.67 -6.35 -6.73
CA LYS A 105 -4.43 -7.61 -6.80
C LYS A 105 -5.52 -7.66 -5.74
N ILE A 106 -5.19 -7.27 -4.50
CA ILE A 106 -6.18 -7.22 -3.41
C ILE A 106 -7.30 -6.26 -3.77
N ALA A 107 -6.98 -5.07 -4.29
CA ALA A 107 -7.98 -4.09 -4.71
C ALA A 107 -8.88 -4.61 -5.85
N ILE A 108 -8.31 -5.34 -6.82
CA ILE A 108 -9.10 -6.02 -7.87
C ILE A 108 -10.05 -7.05 -7.26
N ASP A 109 -9.55 -7.94 -6.40
CA ASP A 109 -10.38 -8.97 -5.76
C ASP A 109 -11.55 -8.35 -4.98
N MET A 110 -11.32 -7.19 -4.34
CA MET A 110 -12.37 -6.43 -3.67
C MET A 110 -13.41 -5.89 -4.66
N ASN A 111 -12.96 -5.25 -5.74
CA ASN A 111 -13.85 -4.70 -6.76
C ASN A 111 -14.69 -5.82 -7.43
N ASP A 112 -14.05 -6.94 -7.77
CA ASP A 112 -14.71 -8.10 -8.36
C ASP A 112 -15.78 -8.69 -7.43
N PHE A 113 -15.51 -8.74 -6.12
CA PHE A 113 -16.51 -9.13 -5.14
C PHE A 113 -17.71 -8.18 -5.13
N ILE A 114 -17.44 -6.87 -5.07
CA ILE A 114 -18.48 -5.82 -4.98
C ILE A 114 -19.37 -5.81 -6.23
N GLU A 115 -18.77 -5.90 -7.43
CA GLU A 115 -19.50 -6.00 -8.71
C GLU A 115 -20.23 -7.33 -8.86
N GLY A 116 -19.63 -8.41 -8.37
CA GLY A 116 -20.18 -9.76 -8.44
C GLY A 116 -21.31 -10.04 -7.45
N PHE A 117 -21.54 -9.16 -6.47
CA PHE A 117 -22.50 -9.39 -5.39
C PHE A 117 -23.96 -9.35 -5.87
N LYS A 118 -24.72 -10.42 -5.59
CA LYS A 118 -26.07 -10.67 -6.10
C LYS A 118 -27.07 -10.81 -4.95
N ILE A 119 -27.64 -9.67 -4.56
CA ILE A 119 -28.59 -9.53 -3.46
C ILE A 119 -29.84 -10.39 -3.66
N ASN A 120 -30.31 -10.49 -4.91
CA ASN A 120 -31.46 -11.32 -5.27
C ASN A 120 -31.22 -12.83 -5.10
N LYS A 121 -29.96 -13.27 -4.98
CA LYS A 121 -29.58 -14.68 -4.77
C LYS A 121 -29.26 -15.01 -3.30
N MET A 122 -29.52 -14.09 -2.36
CA MET A 122 -29.21 -14.27 -0.95
C MET A 122 -30.03 -15.39 -0.31
N ASN A 123 -29.45 -16.58 -0.31
CA ASN A 123 -29.81 -17.70 0.54
C ASN A 123 -28.68 -17.99 1.54
N GLU A 124 -28.89 -18.91 2.49
CA GLU A 124 -27.90 -19.19 3.54
C GLU A 124 -26.52 -19.59 2.98
N GLN A 125 -26.50 -20.41 1.92
CA GLN A 125 -25.25 -20.86 1.29
C GLN A 125 -24.53 -19.70 0.58
N TYR A 126 -25.27 -18.86 -0.14
CA TYR A 126 -24.73 -17.69 -0.81
C TYR A 126 -24.10 -16.73 0.19
N ILE A 127 -24.81 -16.41 1.27
CA ILE A 127 -24.32 -15.53 2.34
C ILE A 127 -23.06 -16.10 2.99
N LYS A 128 -23.03 -17.41 3.25
CA LYS A 128 -21.84 -18.08 3.79
C LYS A 128 -20.66 -17.94 2.82
N ASN A 129 -20.86 -18.28 1.55
CA ASN A 129 -19.80 -18.22 0.54
C ASN A 129 -19.27 -16.80 0.36
N SER A 130 -20.16 -15.81 0.23
CA SER A 130 -19.77 -14.41 0.09
C SER A 130 -19.04 -13.88 1.32
N ARG A 131 -19.43 -14.33 2.53
CA ARG A 131 -18.70 -13.98 3.74
C ARG A 131 -17.32 -14.61 3.79
N ASP A 132 -17.21 -15.90 3.47
CA ASP A 132 -15.92 -16.61 3.46
C ASP A 132 -14.97 -15.97 2.43
N GLU A 133 -15.49 -15.51 1.29
CA GLU A 133 -14.74 -14.75 0.28
C GLU A 133 -14.26 -13.39 0.80
N LEU A 134 -15.16 -12.60 1.42
CA LEU A 134 -14.81 -11.33 2.06
C LEU A 134 -13.73 -11.50 3.13
N ASP A 135 -13.92 -12.45 4.05
CA ASP A 135 -12.99 -12.72 5.13
C ASP A 135 -11.62 -13.14 4.56
N GLY A 136 -11.60 -13.88 3.45
CA GLY A 136 -10.38 -14.21 2.72
C GLY A 136 -9.66 -12.99 2.13
N ILE A 137 -10.39 -12.05 1.52
CA ILE A 137 -9.84 -10.80 0.98
C ILE A 137 -9.27 -9.93 2.12
N ILE A 138 -10.06 -9.74 3.18
CA ILE A 138 -9.69 -9.01 4.39
C ILE A 138 -8.41 -9.60 5.03
N TYR A 139 -8.33 -10.93 5.09
CA TYR A 139 -7.17 -11.63 5.63
C TYR A 139 -5.91 -11.38 4.79
N ARG A 140 -5.99 -11.46 3.46
CA ARG A 140 -4.86 -11.15 2.56
C ARG A 140 -4.36 -9.72 2.76
N PHE A 141 -5.28 -8.76 2.87
CA PHE A 141 -4.93 -7.38 3.17
C PHE A 141 -4.27 -7.22 4.54
N THR A 142 -4.77 -7.94 5.55
CA THR A 142 -4.20 -7.90 6.91
C THR A 142 -2.77 -8.43 6.93
N ILE A 143 -2.49 -9.55 6.24
CA ILE A 143 -1.12 -10.05 6.06
C ILE A 143 -0.26 -8.99 5.35
N TYR A 144 -0.74 -8.45 4.23
CA TYR A 144 -0.02 -7.45 3.47
C TYR A 144 0.37 -6.24 4.33
N LYS A 145 -0.57 -5.76 5.16
CA LYS A 145 -0.37 -4.63 6.08
C LYS A 145 0.62 -4.98 7.19
N ASN A 146 0.59 -6.18 7.74
CA ASN A 146 1.55 -6.63 8.75
C ASN A 146 2.97 -6.73 8.18
N ASP A 147 3.10 -7.18 6.93
CA ASP A 147 4.39 -7.29 6.22
C ASP A 147 4.82 -5.99 5.53
N SER A 148 4.05 -4.91 5.70
CA SER A 148 4.24 -3.64 4.97
C SER A 148 5.65 -3.07 5.14
N ARG A 149 6.26 -3.18 6.33
CA ARG A 149 7.62 -2.70 6.58
C ARG A 149 8.67 -3.44 5.74
N ILE A 150 8.51 -4.76 5.60
CA ILE A 150 9.44 -5.59 4.81
C ILE A 150 9.27 -5.27 3.32
N LYS A 151 8.03 -5.12 2.85
CA LYS A 151 7.71 -4.75 1.47
C LYS A 151 8.24 -3.36 1.12
N MET A 152 8.02 -2.38 1.99
CA MET A 152 8.57 -1.02 1.84
C MET A 152 10.09 -1.02 1.69
N ARG A 153 10.82 -1.81 2.51
CA ARG A 153 12.27 -1.96 2.37
C ARG A 153 12.66 -2.55 1.02
N LYS A 154 11.93 -3.55 0.52
CA LYS A 154 12.16 -4.12 -0.81
C LYS A 154 11.96 -3.07 -1.92
N LEU A 155 10.96 -2.20 -1.79
CA LEU A 155 10.75 -1.10 -2.74
C LEU A 155 11.92 -0.12 -2.74
N LEU A 156 12.41 0.29 -1.56
CA LEU A 156 13.58 1.16 -1.44
C LEU A 156 14.83 0.57 -2.08
N ILE A 157 15.10 -0.73 -1.88
CA ILE A 157 16.27 -1.41 -2.47
C ILE A 157 16.15 -1.53 -4.00
N ARG A 158 14.92 -1.68 -4.51
CA ARG A 158 14.67 -1.79 -5.96
C ARG A 158 14.68 -0.44 -6.67
N ASP A 159 14.61 0.68 -5.95
CA ASP A 159 14.60 2.00 -6.55
C ASP A 159 15.90 2.28 -7.33
N ASN A 160 15.75 2.66 -8.60
CA ASN A 160 16.89 2.87 -9.49
C ASN A 160 17.77 4.03 -9.04
N VAL A 161 17.16 5.11 -8.52
CA VAL A 161 17.90 6.30 -8.08
C VAL A 161 18.74 5.96 -6.86
N LEU A 162 18.16 5.30 -5.86
CA LEU A 162 18.91 4.85 -4.68
C LEU A 162 20.04 3.88 -5.05
N ARG A 163 19.83 2.97 -6.00
CA ARG A 163 20.89 2.06 -6.49
C ARG A 163 22.02 2.79 -7.20
N ILE A 164 21.71 3.76 -8.06
CA ILE A 164 22.72 4.57 -8.76
C ILE A 164 23.52 5.39 -7.73
N LEU A 165 22.85 6.03 -6.77
CA LEU A 165 23.51 6.81 -5.73
C LEU A 165 24.42 5.95 -4.86
N LEU A 166 23.99 4.74 -4.50
CA LEU A 166 24.81 3.78 -3.77
C LEU A 166 26.05 3.35 -4.59
N PHE A 167 25.88 3.10 -5.89
CA PHE A 167 26.99 2.77 -6.77
C PHE A 167 28.01 3.92 -6.87
N VAL A 168 27.55 5.15 -7.08
CA VAL A 168 28.41 6.34 -7.10
C VAL A 168 29.18 6.48 -5.79
N PHE A 169 28.50 6.28 -4.65
CA PHE A 169 29.13 6.33 -3.34
C PHE A 169 30.24 5.27 -3.17
N ILE A 170 29.99 4.03 -3.61
CA ILE A 170 31.00 2.95 -3.58
C ILE A 170 32.20 3.30 -4.46
N VAL A 171 31.97 3.82 -5.68
CA VAL A 171 33.05 4.25 -6.59
C VAL A 171 33.92 5.33 -5.96
N ILE A 172 33.30 6.33 -5.30
CA ILE A 172 34.03 7.39 -4.60
C ILE A 172 34.91 6.81 -3.47
N ILE A 173 34.38 5.87 -2.68
CA ILE A 173 35.15 5.20 -1.62
C ILE A 173 36.35 4.45 -2.20
N ILE A 174 36.15 3.67 -3.26
CA ILE A 174 37.22 2.91 -3.91
C ILE A 174 38.30 3.85 -4.44
N LEU A 175 37.92 4.91 -5.16
CA LEU A 175 38.87 5.90 -5.67
C LEU A 175 39.66 6.57 -4.54
N THR A 176 39.02 6.87 -3.41
CA THR A 176 39.67 7.50 -2.24
C THR A 176 40.66 6.54 -1.56
N ILE A 177 40.36 5.24 -1.52
CA ILE A 177 41.28 4.22 -0.97
C ILE A 177 42.46 3.99 -1.91
N VAL A 178 42.22 3.91 -3.23
CA VAL A 178 43.25 3.65 -4.24
C VAL A 178 44.15 4.87 -4.47
N SER A 179 43.64 6.08 -4.29
CA SER A 179 44.44 7.32 -4.39
C SER A 179 45.26 7.64 -3.14
N ARG A 180 45.19 6.79 -2.10
CA ARG A 180 45.96 6.89 -0.86
C ARG A 180 47.14 5.94 -0.89
#